data_AF-A0AAQ1BWQ7-F1
#
_entry.id   AF-A0AAQ1BWQ7-F1
#
_cell.length_a   1.000
_cell.length_b   1.000
_cell.length_c   1.000
_cell.angle_alpha   90.00
_cell.angle_beta   90.00
_cell.angle_gamma   90.00
#
_symmetry.space_group_name_H-M   'P 1'
#
loop_
_entity.id
_entity.type
_entity.pdbx_description
1 polymer ?
#
loop_
_entity_poly.entity_id
_entity_poly.type
_entity_poly.pdbx_seq_one_letter_code
_entity_poly.pdbx_strand_id
1 'polypeptide(L)'
;MRYAIVTETYPPEVNGVALTVHGLETGLRTRGHQVDVVRPRQSADTAPTDALLVRGASLPRYPGLKFGLPATQRLVRHWRSTQPDAIYVATEGPLGWSAMRAARRLGIPVATGFHTRFDEYLPDYGAAWLQGTALR
;
A
#
# COMPACT_ATOMS: atom_id res chain seq x y z
N MET A 1 -8.96 -18.05 -3.83
CA MET A 1 -8.04 -17.44 -2.86
C MET A 1 -8.44 -15.99 -2.61
N ARG A 2 -8.10 -15.49 -1.43
CA ARG A 2 -8.25 -14.09 -1.01
C ARG A 2 -6.86 -13.45 -0.94
N TYR A 3 -6.66 -12.39 -1.70
CA TYR A 3 -5.43 -11.61 -1.69
C TYR A 3 -5.68 -10.25 -1.06
N ALA A 4 -4.71 -9.76 -0.29
CA ALA A 4 -4.68 -8.36 0.11
C ALA A 4 -3.57 -7.63 -0.64
N ILE A 5 -3.92 -6.57 -1.36
CA ILE A 5 -2.96 -5.70 -2.03
C ILE A 5 -2.79 -4.43 -1.21
N VAL A 6 -1.55 -4.12 -0.84
CA VAL A 6 -1.21 -2.94 -0.04
C VAL A 6 -0.40 -1.98 -0.91
N THR A 7 -0.88 -0.75 -1.05
CA THR A 7 -0.25 0.26 -1.90
C THR A 7 -0.40 1.67 -1.33
N GLU A 8 0.62 2.50 -1.49
CA GLU A 8 0.55 3.94 -1.16
C GLU A 8 -0.22 4.74 -2.23
N THR A 9 -0.33 4.22 -3.46
CA THR A 9 -0.95 4.90 -4.61
C THR A 9 -1.94 3.99 -5.35
N TYR A 10 -3.02 4.58 -5.86
CA TYR A 10 -4.09 3.85 -6.54
C TYR A 10 -4.91 4.80 -7.43
N PRO A 11 -5.61 4.31 -8.48
CA PRO A 11 -6.55 5.14 -9.21
C PRO A 11 -7.54 5.85 -8.26
N PRO A 12 -7.82 7.14 -8.48
CA PRO A 12 -7.63 7.89 -9.73
C PRO A 12 -6.25 8.58 -9.90
N GLU A 13 -5.26 8.31 -9.05
CA GLU A 13 -3.90 8.82 -9.28
C GLU A 13 -3.33 8.26 -10.59
N VAL A 14 -2.78 9.15 -11.42
CA VAL A 14 -2.23 8.80 -12.74
C VAL A 14 -0.72 8.65 -12.61
N ASN A 15 -0.29 7.42 -12.30
CA ASN A 15 1.12 7.03 -12.32
C ASN A 15 1.26 5.53 -12.64
N GLY A 16 2.48 5.09 -12.96
CA GLY A 16 2.75 3.71 -13.37
C GLY A 16 2.34 2.68 -12.32
N VAL A 17 2.69 2.93 -11.04
CA VAL A 17 2.38 2.00 -9.95
C VAL A 17 0.87 1.85 -9.74
N ALA A 18 0.13 2.96 -9.72
CA ALA A 18 -1.33 2.95 -9.57
C ALA A 18 -1.99 2.09 -10.66
N LEU A 19 -1.57 2.26 -11.92
CA LEU A 19 -2.10 1.50 -13.05
C LEU A 19 -1.69 0.01 -12.99
N THR A 20 -0.45 -0.29 -12.63
CA THR A 20 0.02 -1.67 -12.47
C THR A 20 -0.73 -2.40 -11.36
N VAL A 21 -0.94 -1.75 -10.21
CA VAL A 21 -1.68 -2.31 -9.07
C VAL A 21 -3.14 -2.56 -9.43
N HIS A 22 -3.78 -1.62 -10.13
CA HIS A 22 -5.15 -1.80 -10.60
C HIS A 22 -5.28 -2.93 -11.63
N GLY A 23 -4.30 -3.06 -12.54
CA GLY A 23 -4.23 -4.17 -13.49
C GLY A 23 -4.08 -5.52 -12.78
N LEU A 24 -3.24 -5.60 -11.75
CA LEU A 24 -3.09 -6.81 -10.93
C LEU A 24 -4.39 -7.15 -10.19
N GLU A 25 -5.01 -6.17 -9.55
CA GLU A 25 -6.28 -6.34 -8.84
C GLU A 25 -7.36 -6.90 -9.79
N THR A 26 -7.55 -6.25 -10.93
CA THR A 26 -8.52 -6.65 -11.95
C THR A 26 -8.22 -8.05 -12.47
N GLY A 27 -6.96 -8.32 -12.83
CA GLY A 27 -6.53 -9.62 -13.34
C GLY A 27 -6.71 -10.78 -12.35
N LEU A 28 -6.57 -10.53 -11.05
CA LEU A 28 -6.86 -11.51 -9.99
C LEU A 28 -8.37 -11.72 -9.83
N ARG A 29 -9.16 -10.65 -9.82
CA ARG A 29 -10.63 -10.74 -9.74
C ARG A 29 -11.23 -11.49 -10.92
N THR A 30 -10.77 -11.21 -12.15
CA THR A 30 -11.22 -11.92 -13.36
C THR A 30 -10.93 -13.43 -13.31
N ARG A 31 -9.90 -13.85 -12.55
CA ARG A 31 -9.60 -15.27 -12.30
C ARG A 31 -10.41 -15.89 -11.15
N GLY A 32 -11.43 -15.18 -10.64
CA GLY A 32 -12.30 -15.65 -9.57
C GLY A 32 -11.70 -15.54 -8.17
N HIS A 33 -10.65 -14.73 -7.99
CA HIS A 33 -10.07 -14.47 -6.67
C HIS A 33 -10.73 -13.28 -5.99
N GLN A 34 -10.78 -13.32 -4.66
CA GLN A 34 -11.20 -12.20 -3.83
C GLN A 34 -10.00 -11.30 -3.61
N VAL A 35 -10.16 -10.00 -3.77
CA VAL A 35 -9.06 -9.03 -3.62
C VAL A 35 -9.52 -7.91 -2.70
N ASP A 36 -8.77 -7.67 -1.64
CA ASP A 36 -8.94 -6.54 -0.74
C ASP A 36 -7.81 -5.54 -1.02
N VAL A 37 -8.14 -4.28 -1.33
CA VAL A 37 -7.15 -3.23 -1.56
C VAL A 37 -7.01 -2.38 -0.30
N VAL A 38 -5.80 -2.25 0.23
CA VAL A 38 -5.44 -1.37 1.35
C VAL A 38 -4.66 -0.19 0.80
N ARG A 39 -5.19 1.03 0.97
CA ARG A 39 -4.54 2.25 0.48
C ARG A 39 -4.82 3.48 1.34
N PRO A 40 -4.02 4.55 1.23
CA PRO A 40 -4.34 5.84 1.82
C PRO A 40 -5.63 6.42 1.25
N ARG A 41 -6.37 7.15 2.10
CA ARG A 41 -7.51 7.95 1.66
C ARG A 41 -7.05 9.06 0.71
N GLN A 42 -7.72 9.18 -0.42
CA GLN A 42 -7.49 10.18 -1.46
C GLN A 42 -8.62 11.22 -1.44
N SER A 43 -8.36 12.40 -1.99
CA SER A 43 -9.36 13.48 -2.00
C SER A 43 -10.58 13.15 -2.89
N ALA A 44 -10.39 12.25 -3.85
CA ALA A 44 -11.45 11.77 -4.74
C ALA A 44 -12.40 10.73 -4.07
N ASP A 45 -12.13 10.32 -2.83
CA ASP A 45 -12.95 9.36 -2.08
C ASP A 45 -14.23 10.01 -1.53
N THR A 46 -15.15 10.34 -2.44
CA THR A 46 -16.44 10.95 -2.12
C THR A 46 -17.56 9.92 -1.91
N ALA A 47 -17.35 8.70 -2.38
CA ALA A 47 -18.30 7.59 -2.31
C ALA A 47 -17.73 6.40 -1.51
N PRO A 48 -18.60 5.50 -1.00
CA PRO A 48 -18.15 4.23 -0.43
C PRO A 48 -17.28 3.45 -1.41
N THR A 49 -16.24 2.81 -0.89
CA THR A 49 -15.32 1.97 -1.66
C THR A 49 -15.08 0.67 -0.91
N ASP A 50 -14.88 -0.41 -1.65
CA ASP A 50 -14.53 -1.73 -1.09
C ASP A 50 -13.08 -1.77 -0.56
N ALA A 51 -12.29 -0.72 -0.80
CA ALA A 51 -10.93 -0.61 -0.30
C ALA A 51 -10.89 -0.27 1.21
N LEU A 52 -9.94 -0.88 1.93
CA LEU A 52 -9.60 -0.50 3.29
C LEU A 52 -8.78 0.80 3.29
N LEU A 53 -9.47 1.93 3.48
CA LEU A 53 -8.83 3.24 3.49
C LEU A 53 -8.09 3.53 4.80
N VAL A 54 -6.77 3.72 4.75
CA VAL A 54 -5.96 4.21 5.88
C VAL A 54 -5.78 5.73 5.84
N ARG A 55 -5.32 6.32 6.96
CA ARG A 55 -4.95 7.74 6.97
C ARG A 55 -3.69 7.92 6.15
N GLY A 56 -3.59 8.99 5.38
CA GLY A 56 -2.38 9.37 4.66
C GLY A 56 -1.98 10.81 4.99
N ALA A 57 -0.74 11.16 4.65
CA ALA A 57 -0.21 12.52 4.73
C ALA A 57 0.50 12.88 3.42
N SER A 58 0.39 14.15 3.02
CA SER A 58 1.19 14.70 1.93
C SER A 58 2.59 15.02 2.41
N LEU A 59 3.60 14.83 1.56
CA LEU A 59 4.93 15.35 1.88
C LEU A 59 4.94 16.88 1.85
N PRO A 60 5.59 17.57 2.82
CA PRO A 60 5.61 19.03 2.91
C PRO A 60 6.05 19.75 1.62
N ARG A 61 6.90 19.11 0.79
CA ARG A 61 7.39 19.65 -0.49
C ARG A 61 6.76 19.03 -1.73
N TYR A 62 5.93 18.00 -1.57
CA TYR A 62 5.28 17.27 -2.67
C TYR A 62 3.82 16.99 -2.30
N PRO A 63 2.92 17.98 -2.43
CA PRO A 63 1.52 17.85 -2.04
C PRO A 63 0.78 16.72 -2.76
N GLY A 64 1.21 16.44 -4.00
CA GLY A 64 0.69 15.37 -4.85
C GLY A 64 1.19 13.98 -4.49
N LEU A 65 2.23 13.85 -3.66
CA LEU A 65 2.73 12.56 -3.19
C LEU A 65 2.21 12.32 -1.77
N LYS A 66 1.27 11.38 -1.65
CA LYS A 66 0.69 10.96 -0.38
C LYS A 66 1.25 9.59 -0.01
N PHE A 67 1.59 9.43 1.25
CA PHE A 67 1.91 8.13 1.84
C PHE A 67 0.94 7.81 2.97
N GLY A 68 0.68 6.54 3.16
CA GLY A 68 -0.11 5.99 4.25
C GLY A 68 0.65 6.10 5.55
N LEU A 69 -0.03 6.61 6.57
CA LEU A 69 0.48 6.61 7.92
C LEU A 69 0.55 5.17 8.46
N PRO A 70 1.46 4.88 9.41
CA PRO A 70 1.55 3.58 10.03
C PRO A 70 0.20 3.05 10.54
N ALA A 71 -0.17 1.85 10.12
CA ALA A 71 -1.51 1.29 10.30
C ALA A 71 -1.52 -0.13 10.88
N THR A 72 -0.40 -0.62 11.44
CA THR A 72 -0.21 -2.03 11.84
C THR A 72 -1.38 -2.60 12.67
N GLN A 73 -1.82 -1.89 13.72
CA GLN A 73 -2.89 -2.39 14.59
C GLN A 73 -4.24 -2.47 13.88
N ARG A 74 -4.49 -1.55 12.94
CA ARG A 74 -5.70 -1.58 12.11
C ARG A 74 -5.67 -2.77 11.15
N LEU A 75 -4.52 -3.02 10.51
CA LEU A 75 -4.33 -4.16 9.62
C LEU A 75 -4.47 -5.49 10.38
N VAL A 76 -3.85 -5.61 11.56
CA VAL A 76 -4.00 -6.81 12.41
C VAL A 76 -5.45 -7.06 12.78
N ARG A 77 -6.21 -6.03 13.19
CA ARG A 77 -7.63 -6.19 13.52
C ARG A 77 -8.45 -6.64 12.30
N HIS A 78 -8.22 -6.01 11.16
CA HIS A 78 -8.94 -6.34 9.92
C HIS A 78 -8.63 -7.76 9.43
N TRP A 79 -7.35 -8.16 9.40
CA TRP A 79 -6.96 -9.49 8.93
C TRP A 79 -7.23 -10.62 9.93
N ARG A 80 -7.60 -10.31 11.18
CA ARG A 80 -8.14 -11.30 12.11
C ARG A 80 -9.59 -11.68 11.78
N SER A 81 -10.40 -10.75 11.28
CA SER A 81 -11.77 -11.04 10.83
C SER A 81 -11.82 -11.53 9.40
N THR A 82 -10.84 -11.15 8.58
CA THR A 82 -10.85 -11.37 7.14
C THR A 82 -9.43 -11.69 6.68
N GLN A 83 -8.95 -12.89 7.02
CA GLN A 83 -7.56 -13.28 6.77
C GLN A 83 -7.33 -13.54 5.27
N PRO A 84 -6.39 -12.83 4.61
CA PRO A 84 -5.98 -13.16 3.26
C PRO A 84 -5.08 -14.41 3.24
N ASP A 85 -5.13 -15.16 2.14
CA ASP A 85 -4.23 -16.27 1.86
C ASP A 85 -2.80 -15.79 1.57
N ALA A 86 -2.68 -14.61 0.96
CA ALA A 86 -1.40 -13.96 0.69
C ALA A 86 -1.55 -12.44 0.60
N ILE A 87 -0.48 -11.73 0.97
CA ILE A 87 -0.40 -10.26 0.87
C ILE A 87 0.60 -9.88 -0.22
N TYR A 88 0.23 -8.92 -1.05
CA TYR A 88 1.13 -8.26 -1.99
C TYR A 88 1.35 -6.81 -1.57
N VAL A 89 2.60 -6.43 -1.29
CA VAL A 89 2.98 -5.05 -0.98
C VAL A 89 3.57 -4.41 -2.24
N ALA A 90 2.87 -3.45 -2.82
CA ALA A 90 3.21 -2.86 -4.11
C ALA A 90 4.12 -1.62 -4.02
N THR A 91 4.34 -1.10 -2.82
CA THR A 91 5.09 0.15 -2.62
C THR A 91 5.85 0.12 -1.30
N GLU A 92 7.08 0.60 -1.33
CA GLU A 92 7.93 0.81 -0.17
C GLU A 92 7.49 2.08 0.57
N GLY A 93 6.90 1.92 1.75
CA GLY A 93 6.42 3.05 2.55
C GLY A 93 5.94 2.63 3.94
N PRO A 94 5.55 3.58 4.79
CA PRO A 94 5.13 3.28 6.16
C PRO A 94 3.91 2.36 6.24
N LEU A 95 3.03 2.38 5.22
CA LEU A 95 1.92 1.44 5.11
C LEU A 95 2.42 0.04 4.73
N GLY A 96 3.34 -0.05 3.77
CA GLY A 96 4.01 -1.31 3.40
C GLY A 96 4.69 -1.97 4.60
N TRP A 97 5.44 -1.21 5.41
CA TRP A 97 6.04 -1.72 6.65
C TRP A 97 5.02 -2.16 7.68
N SER A 98 3.91 -1.43 7.79
CA SER A 98 2.80 -1.81 8.66
C SER A 98 2.19 -3.15 8.24
N ALA A 99 2.03 -3.35 6.93
CA ALA A 99 1.54 -4.60 6.36
C ALA A 99 2.51 -5.76 6.63
N MET A 100 3.81 -5.57 6.40
CA MET A 100 4.84 -6.57 6.71
C MET A 100 4.81 -6.98 8.19
N ARG A 101 4.71 -6.00 9.10
CA ARG A 101 4.63 -6.27 10.55
C ARG A 101 3.35 -7.01 10.92
N ALA A 102 2.21 -6.63 10.34
CA ALA A 102 0.93 -7.28 10.59
C ALA A 102 0.90 -8.70 10.04
N ALA A 103 1.40 -8.93 8.83
CA ALA A 103 1.51 -10.24 8.20
C ALA A 103 2.38 -11.20 9.03
N ARG A 104 3.55 -10.74 9.47
CA ARG A 104 4.46 -11.52 10.33
C ARG A 104 3.80 -11.94 11.65
N ARG A 105 3.01 -11.06 12.26
CA ARG A 105 2.27 -11.37 13.50
C ARG A 105 1.16 -12.40 13.30
N LEU A 106 0.61 -12.47 12.09
CA LEU A 106 -0.52 -13.35 11.75
C LEU A 106 -0.10 -14.60 10.97
N GLY A 107 1.19 -14.76 10.67
CA GLY A 107 1.71 -15.89 9.89
C GLY A 107 1.25 -15.90 8.43
N ILE A 108 0.91 -14.74 7.87
CA ILE A 108 0.41 -14.64 6.48
C ILE A 108 1.61 -14.46 5.54
N PRO A 109 1.70 -15.24 4.44
CA PRO A 109 2.79 -15.10 3.47
C PRO A 109 2.70 -13.75 2.73
N VAL A 110 3.87 -13.18 2.43
CA VAL A 110 3.97 -11.87 1.78
C VAL A 110 4.90 -11.93 0.58
N ALA A 111 4.47 -11.33 -0.52
CA ALA A 111 5.31 -10.95 -1.65
C ALA A 111 5.36 -9.41 -1.74
N THR A 112 6.50 -8.87 -2.17
CA THR A 112 6.66 -7.42 -2.37
C THR A 112 7.09 -7.18 -3.81
N GLY A 113 6.50 -6.15 -4.43
CA GLY A 113 6.94 -5.66 -5.74
C GLY A 113 7.81 -4.43 -5.54
N PHE A 114 9.05 -4.48 -6.03
CA PHE A 114 9.96 -3.35 -6.02
C PHE A 114 9.80 -2.58 -7.33
N HIS A 115 8.86 -1.63 -7.37
CA HIS A 115 8.45 -0.96 -8.61
C HIS A 115 9.13 0.39 -8.85
N THR A 116 9.75 0.97 -7.83
CA THR A 116 10.52 2.21 -7.98
C THR A 116 11.56 2.28 -6.88
N ARG A 117 12.81 2.58 -7.23
CA ARG A 117 13.87 2.84 -6.25
C ARG A 117 13.63 4.18 -5.56
N PHE A 118 12.70 4.21 -4.61
CA PHE A 118 12.38 5.40 -3.81
C PHE A 118 13.63 5.96 -3.09
N ASP A 119 14.61 5.09 -2.80
CA ASP A 119 15.94 5.41 -2.30
C ASP A 119 16.73 6.38 -3.18
N GLU A 120 16.59 6.30 -4.51
CA GLU A 120 17.31 7.18 -5.45
C GLU A 120 16.70 8.56 -5.56
N TYR A 121 15.38 8.68 -5.41
CA TYR A 121 14.67 9.94 -5.61
C TYR A 121 14.41 10.71 -4.30
N LEU A 122 14.57 10.07 -3.13
CA LEU A 122 14.49 10.73 -1.81
C LEU A 122 15.34 12.01 -1.67
N PRO A 123 16.57 12.08 -2.21
CA PRO A 123 17.36 13.32 -2.27
C PRO A 123 16.70 14.41 -3.11
N ASP A 124 16.19 14.05 -4.29
CA ASP A 124 15.51 14.97 -5.21
C ASP A 124 14.18 15.48 -4.64
N TYR A 125 13.57 14.70 -3.73
CA TYR A 125 12.36 15.07 -2.99
C TYR A 125 12.63 15.89 -1.71
N GLY A 126 13.89 16.21 -1.41
CA GLY A 126 14.28 17.01 -0.25
C GLY A 126 14.06 16.33 1.11
N ALA A 127 13.95 15.00 1.11
CA ALA A 127 13.71 14.16 2.30
C ALA A 127 14.86 13.19 2.55
N ALA A 128 16.11 13.62 2.29
CA ALA A 128 17.32 12.83 2.48
C ALA A 128 17.43 12.20 3.89
N TRP A 129 16.84 12.80 4.92
CA TRP A 129 16.80 12.28 6.28
C TRP A 129 16.02 10.96 6.45
N LEU A 130 15.18 10.57 5.47
CA LEU A 130 14.49 9.28 5.44
C LEU A 130 15.30 8.16 4.75
N GLN A 131 16.42 8.46 4.09
CA GLN A 131 17.27 7.44 3.46
C GLN A 131 17.74 6.37 4.47
N GLY A 132 18.03 6.77 5.72
CA GLY A 132 18.41 5.85 6.79
C GLY A 132 17.32 4.88 7.26
N THR A 133 16.06 5.10 6.83
CA THR A 133 14.92 4.22 7.12
C THR A 133 14.49 3.37 5.94
N ALA A 134 14.91 3.72 4.71
CA ALA A 134 14.59 2.98 3.49
C ALA A 134 15.36 1.65 3.36
N LEU A 135 16.37 1.43 4.21
CA LEU A 135 17.20 0.21 4.20
C LEU A 135 17.49 -0.26 5.64
N ARG A 136 16.50 -0.89 6.31
CA ARG A 136 16.72 -1.87 7.40
C ARG A 136 15.55 -2.84 7.52
#